data_AF-A0A8C5TSI3-F1
#
_entry.id   AF-A0A8C5TSI3-F1
#
_cell.length_a   1.000
_cell.length_b   1.000
_cell.length_c   1.000
_cell.angle_alpha   90.00
_cell.angle_beta   90.00
_cell.angle_gamma   90.00
#
_symmetry.space_group_name_H-M   'P 1'
#
loop_
_entity.id
_entity.type
_entity.pdbx_description
1 polymer ?
#
loop_
_entity_poly.entity_id
_entity_poly.type
_entity_poly.pdbx_seq_one_letter_code
_entity_poly.pdbx_strand_id
1 'polypeptide(L)'
;AVPAGGLALLLGVLLWAPWRTLHGAPLAELSGDQDFQLFLQRNLEFTRKILGDVAALQRETCFSQIRAGLHAYHGSLATIQNLLPGHAGLVETLQLDMANLSSNIQQQMEDLGLATVTYPSENQNPLPTFSSHFHHQVGGFFILANFQRFLETAYRALRHLANL
;
A
#
# COMPACT_ATOMS: atom_id res chain seq x y z
N ALA A 1 -30.35 2.32 -5.54
CA ALA A 1 -29.08 2.53 -4.81
C ALA A 1 -29.37 3.47 -3.64
N VAL A 2 -29.22 2.99 -2.40
CA VAL A 2 -29.32 3.89 -1.23
C VAL A 2 -27.99 4.65 -1.16
N PRO A 3 -27.98 5.99 -1.16
CA PRO A 3 -26.74 6.76 -1.06
C PRO A 3 -26.04 6.43 0.27
N ALA A 4 -24.72 6.30 0.28
CA ALA A 4 -23.92 5.93 1.46
C ALA A 4 -24.22 6.83 2.69
N GLY A 5 -24.60 8.10 2.47
CA GLY A 5 -25.05 9.00 3.53
C GLY A 5 -26.38 8.63 4.20
N GLY A 6 -27.29 7.97 3.49
CA GLY A 6 -28.56 7.50 4.04
C GLY A 6 -28.38 6.33 5.02
N LEU A 7 -27.43 5.44 4.74
CA LEU A 7 -27.09 4.32 5.64
C LEU A 7 -26.43 4.82 6.92
N ALA A 8 -25.53 5.81 6.84
CA ALA A 8 -24.90 6.39 8.02
C ALA A 8 -25.89 7.12 8.94
N LEU A 9 -26.86 7.84 8.36
CA LEU A 9 -27.93 8.51 9.12
C LEU A 9 -28.88 7.50 9.77
N LEU A 10 -29.27 6.44 9.06
CA LEU A 10 -30.10 5.36 9.61
C LEU A 10 -29.38 4.62 10.75
N LEU A 11 -28.08 4.34 10.59
CA LEU A 11 -27.25 3.77 11.65
C LEU A 11 -27.15 4.71 12.85
N GLY A 12 -26.95 6.01 12.64
CA GLY A 12 -26.90 7.01 13.69
C GLY A 12 -28.20 7.05 14.52
N VAL A 13 -29.36 7.02 13.85
CA VAL A 13 -30.68 6.99 14.51
C VAL A 13 -30.90 5.67 15.26
N LEU A 14 -30.53 4.52 14.67
CA LEU A 14 -30.66 3.20 15.27
C LEU A 14 -29.71 2.96 16.46
N LEU A 15 -28.53 3.59 16.46
CA LEU A 15 -27.58 3.55 17.58
C LEU A 15 -28.02 4.46 18.73
N TRP A 16 -28.72 5.56 18.44
CA TRP A 16 -29.19 6.51 19.45
C TRP A 16 -30.53 6.12 20.12
N ALA A 17 -31.42 5.42 19.40
CA ALA A 17 -32.79 5.18 19.84
C ALA A 17 -32.98 4.16 20.99
N PRO A 18 -32.21 3.04 21.10
CA PRO A 18 -32.53 2.00 22.10
C PRO A 18 -31.67 2.03 23.38
N TRP A 19 -30.53 2.75 23.42
CA TRP A 19 -29.54 2.56 24.49
C TRP A 19 -29.69 3.52 25.68
N ARG A 20 -30.55 4.53 25.59
CA ARG A 20 -30.79 5.47 26.71
C ARG A 20 -31.61 4.87 27.86
N THR A 21 -32.28 3.73 27.65
CA THR A 21 -33.06 3.03 28.68
C THR A 21 -32.30 1.89 29.37
N LEU A 22 -31.11 1.51 28.87
CA LEU A 22 -30.23 0.50 29.48
C LEU A 22 -29.20 1.16 30.42
N HIS A 23 -29.65 2.01 31.34
CA HIS A 23 -28.80 2.46 32.45
C HIS A 23 -29.11 1.58 33.66
N GLY A 24 -28.31 0.54 33.85
CA GLY A 24 -28.22 -0.16 35.14
C GLY A 24 -28.44 -1.67 35.07
N ALA A 25 -27.48 -2.40 34.54
CA ALA A 25 -27.18 -3.73 35.04
C ALA A 25 -25.66 -3.88 35.12
N PRO A 26 -25.08 -4.19 36.28
CA PRO A 26 -23.65 -4.46 36.40
C PRO A 26 -23.31 -5.66 35.51
N LEU A 27 -22.29 -5.49 34.66
CA LEU A 27 -21.83 -6.38 33.59
C LEU A 27 -21.52 -7.85 33.98
N ALA A 28 -21.65 -8.23 35.24
CA ALA A 28 -21.19 -9.52 35.75
C ALA A 28 -22.29 -10.58 35.95
N GLU A 29 -23.57 -10.21 36.12
CA GLU A 29 -24.56 -11.16 36.69
C GLU A 29 -25.78 -11.49 35.82
N LEU A 30 -25.94 -10.91 34.61
CA LEU A 30 -27.20 -11.04 33.85
C LEU A 30 -27.14 -11.65 32.45
N SER A 31 -26.12 -12.43 32.12
CA SER A 31 -26.25 -13.30 30.95
C SER A 31 -25.47 -14.59 31.14
N GLY A 32 -26.01 -15.46 32.00
CA GLY A 32 -25.75 -16.91 31.90
C GLY A 32 -26.35 -17.52 30.63
N ASP A 33 -26.84 -16.70 29.69
CA ASP A 33 -27.33 -17.10 28.39
C ASP A 33 -26.12 -17.36 27.47
N GLN A 34 -25.83 -18.66 27.35
CA GLN A 34 -24.73 -19.18 26.57
C GLN A 34 -24.80 -18.74 25.09
N ASP A 35 -26.01 -18.55 24.54
CA ASP A 35 -26.19 -18.15 23.14
C ASP A 35 -25.78 -16.69 22.92
N PHE A 36 -26.06 -15.82 23.89
CA PHE A 36 -25.64 -14.42 23.83
C PHE A 36 -24.12 -14.27 23.93
N GLN A 37 -23.47 -15.05 24.79
CA GLN A 37 -22.00 -15.08 24.88
C GLN A 37 -21.36 -15.59 23.58
N LEU A 38 -21.93 -16.64 22.98
CA LEU A 38 -21.49 -17.15 21.67
C LEU A 38 -21.66 -16.11 20.56
N PHE A 39 -22.76 -15.36 20.58
CA PHE A 39 -22.99 -14.26 19.64
C PHE A 39 -21.91 -13.17 19.75
N LEU A 40 -21.60 -12.72 20.98
CA LEU A 40 -20.56 -11.72 21.22
C LEU A 40 -19.18 -12.22 20.76
N GLN A 41 -18.85 -13.48 21.07
CA GLN A 41 -17.59 -14.09 20.65
C GLN A 41 -17.47 -14.12 19.11
N ARG A 42 -18.52 -14.57 18.41
CA ARG A 42 -18.54 -14.57 16.94
C ARG A 42 -18.45 -13.18 16.34
N ASN A 43 -19.11 -12.19 16.95
CA ASN A 43 -19.06 -10.82 16.47
C ASN A 43 -17.64 -10.24 16.59
N LEU A 44 -16.97 -10.46 17.73
CA LEU A 44 -15.59 -10.05 17.95
C LEU A 44 -14.63 -10.76 16.97
N GLU A 45 -14.82 -12.06 16.73
CA GLU A 45 -14.05 -12.81 15.75
C GLU A 45 -14.22 -12.23 14.34
N PHE A 46 -15.46 -11.91 13.96
CA PHE A 46 -15.77 -11.30 12.68
C PHE A 46 -15.11 -9.92 12.51
N THR A 47 -15.21 -9.06 13.53
CA THR A 47 -14.53 -7.75 13.52
C THR A 47 -13.02 -7.91 13.40
N ARG A 48 -12.43 -8.87 14.15
CA ARG A 48 -10.99 -9.14 14.10
C ARG A 48 -10.56 -9.63 12.70
N LYS A 49 -11.36 -10.49 12.07
CA LYS A 49 -11.10 -10.99 10.73
C LYS A 49 -11.15 -9.86 9.69
N ILE A 50 -12.17 -9.01 9.73
CA ILE A 50 -12.27 -7.84 8.85
C ILE A 50 -11.05 -6.93 9.00
N LEU A 51 -10.65 -6.63 10.25
CA LEU A 51 -9.49 -5.78 10.51
C LEU A 51 -8.20 -6.42 9.95
N GLY A 52 -8.04 -7.74 10.10
CA GLY A 52 -6.93 -8.50 9.52
C GLY A 52 -6.90 -8.45 8.00
N ASP A 53 -8.05 -8.65 7.34
CA ASP A 53 -8.19 -8.62 5.89
C ASP A 53 -7.87 -7.22 5.33
N VAL A 54 -8.33 -6.16 5.99
CA VAL A 54 -8.01 -4.77 5.60
C VAL A 54 -6.50 -4.49 5.74
N ALA A 55 -5.86 -4.96 6.82
CA ALA A 55 -4.42 -4.80 7.00
C ALA A 55 -3.60 -5.60 5.96
N ALA A 56 -4.08 -6.78 5.55
CA ALA A 56 -3.48 -7.55 4.47
C ALA A 56 -3.60 -6.82 3.12
N LEU A 57 -4.78 -6.28 2.79
CA LEU A 57 -5.01 -5.52 1.56
C LEU A 57 -4.15 -4.25 1.48
N GLN A 58 -3.98 -3.54 2.60
CA GLN A 58 -3.10 -2.37 2.68
C GLN A 58 -1.64 -2.73 2.42
N ARG A 59 -1.16 -3.85 3.00
CA ARG A 59 0.19 -4.37 2.74
C ARG A 59 0.39 -4.72 1.27
N GLU A 60 -0.55 -5.46 0.69
CA GLU A 60 -0.52 -5.85 -0.73
C GLU A 60 -0.44 -4.62 -1.64
N THR A 61 -1.34 -3.65 -1.42
CA THR A 61 -1.39 -2.42 -2.22
C THR A 61 -0.08 -1.63 -2.11
N CYS A 62 0.46 -1.52 -0.89
CA CYS A 62 1.70 -0.79 -0.65
C CYS A 62 2.90 -1.44 -1.34
N PHE A 63 3.11 -2.75 -1.15
CA PHE A 63 4.20 -3.47 -1.81
C PHE A 63 4.08 -3.42 -3.33
N SER A 64 2.87 -3.58 -3.86
CA SER A 64 2.60 -3.52 -5.29
C SER A 64 2.96 -2.15 -5.88
N GLN A 65 2.55 -1.05 -5.22
CA GLN A 65 2.89 0.31 -5.65
C GLN A 65 4.38 0.60 -5.62
N ILE A 66 5.11 0.15 -4.58
CA ILE A 66 6.56 0.32 -4.52
C ILE A 66 7.22 -0.42 -5.68
N ARG A 67 6.83 -1.68 -5.93
CA ARG A 67 7.37 -2.49 -7.02
C ARG A 67 7.10 -1.88 -8.41
N ALA A 68 5.88 -1.38 -8.64
CA ALA A 68 5.54 -0.66 -9.86
C ALA A 68 6.38 0.60 -10.05
N GLY A 69 6.59 1.37 -8.98
CA GLY A 69 7.46 2.55 -9.00
C GLY A 69 8.91 2.21 -9.35
N LEU A 70 9.49 1.19 -8.71
CA LEU A 70 10.85 0.71 -9.00
C LEU A 70 11.00 0.29 -10.48
N HIS A 71 10.03 -0.43 -11.02
CA HIS A 71 10.01 -0.83 -12.42
C HIS A 71 9.95 0.38 -13.37
N ALA A 72 9.11 1.38 -13.07
CA ALA A 72 9.00 2.61 -13.87
C ALA A 72 10.32 3.42 -13.89
N TYR A 73 10.97 3.56 -12.74
CA TYR A 73 12.25 4.29 -12.63
C TYR A 73 13.43 3.55 -13.25
N HIS A 74 13.41 2.21 -13.27
CA HIS A 74 14.45 1.42 -13.92
C HIS A 74 14.64 1.80 -15.39
N GLY A 75 13.55 1.95 -16.15
CA GLY A 75 13.59 2.40 -17.55
C GLY A 75 14.13 3.83 -17.69
N SER A 76 13.72 4.73 -16.79
CA SER A 76 14.11 6.15 -16.85
C SER A 76 15.59 6.38 -16.52
N LEU A 77 16.18 5.53 -15.67
CA LEU A 77 17.60 5.58 -15.32
C LEU A 77 18.51 5.15 -16.48
N ALA A 78 18.04 4.28 -17.38
CA ALA A 78 18.77 3.95 -18.61
C ALA A 78 18.97 5.19 -19.50
N THR A 79 18.00 6.11 -19.49
CA THR A 79 18.11 7.40 -20.19
C THR A 79 19.16 8.31 -19.54
N ILE A 80 19.29 8.27 -18.20
CA ILE A 80 20.26 9.06 -17.42
C ILE A 80 21.71 8.62 -17.66
N GLN A 81 21.98 7.34 -17.93
CA GLN A 81 23.33 6.87 -18.24
C GLN A 81 23.97 7.65 -19.39
N ASN A 82 23.17 8.01 -20.41
CA ASN A 82 23.63 8.80 -21.54
C ASN A 82 23.95 10.26 -21.19
N LEU A 83 23.36 10.79 -20.12
CA LEU A 83 23.57 12.17 -19.65
C LEU A 83 24.79 12.32 -18.74
N LEU A 84 25.08 11.29 -17.94
CA LEU A 84 26.20 11.30 -17.00
C LEU A 84 27.16 10.14 -17.32
N PRO A 85 27.85 10.18 -18.48
CA PRO A 85 28.75 9.09 -18.87
C PRO A 85 29.88 8.86 -17.85
N GLY A 86 30.32 9.92 -17.16
CA GLY A 86 31.29 9.83 -16.07
C GLY A 86 30.79 9.14 -14.78
N HIS A 87 29.48 8.88 -14.67
CA HIS A 87 28.84 8.24 -13.52
C HIS A 87 28.05 6.99 -13.90
N ALA A 88 28.28 6.43 -15.10
CA ALA A 88 27.54 5.28 -15.61
C ALA A 88 27.55 4.09 -14.62
N GLY A 89 28.69 3.79 -14.01
CA GLY A 89 28.79 2.71 -13.02
C GLY A 89 27.94 2.93 -11.75
N LEU A 90 27.74 4.18 -11.33
CA LEU A 90 26.82 4.49 -10.22
C LEU A 90 25.36 4.26 -10.62
N VAL A 91 25.01 4.62 -11.85
CA VAL A 91 23.64 4.41 -12.37
C VAL A 91 23.36 2.93 -12.57
N GLU A 92 24.32 2.15 -13.06
CA GLU A 92 24.22 0.68 -13.16
C GLU A 92 24.05 0.04 -11.77
N THR A 93 24.85 0.45 -10.78
CA THR A 93 24.71 -0.02 -9.40
C THR A 93 23.31 0.28 -8.86
N LEU A 94 22.83 1.50 -9.08
CA LEU A 94 21.49 1.91 -8.67
C LEU A 94 20.39 1.09 -9.35
N GLN A 95 20.55 0.76 -10.63
CA GLN A 95 19.62 -0.12 -11.35
C GLN A 95 19.60 -1.53 -10.78
N LEU A 96 20.77 -2.08 -10.45
CA LEU A 96 20.89 -3.40 -9.83
C LEU A 96 20.26 -3.42 -8.43
N ASP A 97 20.51 -2.39 -7.62
CA ASP A 97 19.94 -2.26 -6.27
C ASP A 97 18.41 -2.17 -6.31
N MET A 98 17.84 -1.46 -7.28
CA MET A 98 16.39 -1.42 -7.49
C MET A 98 15.82 -2.78 -7.89
N ALA A 99 16.49 -3.50 -8.80
CA ALA A 99 16.05 -4.83 -9.22
C ALA A 99 16.08 -5.82 -8.03
N ASN A 100 17.14 -5.75 -7.21
CA ASN A 100 17.25 -6.53 -5.99
C ASN A 100 16.16 -6.19 -4.97
N LEU A 101 15.91 -4.90 -4.73
CA LEU A 101 14.83 -4.47 -3.83
C LEU A 101 13.46 -4.92 -4.32
N SER A 102 13.19 -4.80 -5.62
CA SER A 102 11.96 -5.28 -6.27
C SER A 102 11.76 -6.78 -6.05
N SER A 103 12.82 -7.58 -6.24
CA SER A 103 12.80 -9.03 -5.99
C SER A 103 12.58 -9.37 -4.52
N ASN A 104 13.18 -8.61 -3.60
CA ASN A 104 12.99 -8.82 -2.17
C ASN A 104 11.56 -8.51 -1.72
N ILE A 105 10.97 -7.43 -2.25
CA ILE A 105 9.56 -7.09 -2.00
C ILE A 105 8.64 -8.17 -2.56
N GLN A 106 8.94 -8.66 -3.76
CA GLN A 106 8.19 -9.76 -4.38
C GLN A 106 8.19 -11.01 -3.49
N GLN A 107 9.36 -11.46 -3.04
CA GLN A 107 9.48 -12.59 -2.13
C GLN A 107 8.70 -12.36 -0.83
N GLN A 108 8.79 -11.14 -0.27
CA GLN A 108 8.06 -10.79 0.94
C GLN A 108 6.54 -10.86 0.77
N MET A 109 6.01 -10.50 -0.40
CA MET A 109 4.58 -10.65 -0.72
C MET A 109 4.17 -12.12 -0.79
N GLU A 110 5.01 -12.97 -1.41
CA GLU A 110 4.79 -14.41 -1.52
C GLU A 110 4.78 -15.10 -0.16
N ASP A 111 5.74 -14.77 0.70
CA ASP A 111 5.85 -15.32 2.06
C ASP A 111 4.65 -14.93 2.94
N LEU A 112 4.05 -13.77 2.68
CA LEU A 112 2.85 -13.29 3.37
C LEU A 112 1.54 -13.82 2.74
N GLY A 113 1.62 -14.61 1.67
CA GLY A 113 0.45 -15.10 0.93
C GLY A 113 -0.37 -13.99 0.27
N LEU A 114 0.23 -12.82 0.03
CA LEU A 114 -0.42 -11.71 -0.67
C LEU A 114 -0.45 -12.02 -2.16
N ALA A 115 -1.53 -11.66 -2.85
CA ALA A 115 -1.62 -11.90 -4.28
C ALA A 115 -0.49 -11.16 -4.99
N THR A 116 0.40 -11.91 -5.63
CA THR A 116 1.41 -11.33 -6.49
C THR A 116 0.71 -10.82 -7.74
N VAL A 117 0.44 -9.51 -7.75
CA VAL A 117 -0.01 -8.84 -8.96
C VAL A 117 1.13 -8.96 -9.95
N THR A 118 1.07 -9.96 -10.82
CA THR A 118 1.86 -9.98 -12.04
C THR A 118 1.32 -8.83 -12.85
N TYR A 119 2.00 -7.69 -12.78
CA TYR A 119 1.68 -6.59 -13.69
C TYR A 119 1.75 -7.20 -15.08
N PRO A 120 0.67 -7.10 -15.90
CA PRO A 120 0.83 -7.37 -17.32
C PRO A 120 2.01 -6.52 -17.77
N SER A 121 2.78 -7.00 -18.74
CA SER A 121 3.81 -6.21 -19.42
C SER A 121 3.09 -5.03 -20.08
N GLU A 122 2.71 -4.05 -19.27
CA GLU A 122 1.87 -2.94 -19.63
C GLU A 122 2.77 -2.14 -20.53
N ASN A 123 2.45 -2.23 -21.83
CA ASN A 123 2.98 -1.48 -22.95
C ASN A 123 4.08 -0.56 -22.49
N GLN A 124 5.35 -0.93 -22.72
CA GLN A 124 6.51 -0.11 -22.46
C GLN A 124 6.21 1.28 -23.04
N ASN A 125 5.64 2.17 -22.23
CA ASN A 125 5.31 3.50 -22.68
C ASN A 125 6.66 4.05 -23.14
N PRO A 126 6.77 4.47 -24.41
CA PRO A 126 8.04 4.84 -24.96
C PRO A 126 8.67 5.85 -24.00
N LEU A 127 9.89 5.52 -23.54
CA LEU A 127 10.64 6.38 -22.64
C LEU A 127 10.61 7.80 -23.19
N PRO A 128 10.45 8.82 -22.34
CA PRO A 128 10.35 10.19 -22.81
C PRO A 128 11.57 10.52 -23.69
N THR A 129 11.34 10.76 -24.97
CA THR A 129 12.37 11.20 -25.90
C THR A 129 12.54 12.70 -25.71
N PHE A 130 13.66 13.11 -25.11
CA PHE A 130 13.96 14.52 -24.92
C PHE A 130 14.39 15.16 -26.25
N SER A 131 13.67 16.20 -26.67
CA SER A 131 13.87 16.86 -27.97
C SER A 131 15.11 17.75 -28.05
N SER A 132 15.73 18.11 -26.91
CA SER A 132 16.92 18.94 -26.85
C SER A 132 17.86 18.50 -25.73
N HIS A 133 19.15 18.84 -25.83
CA HIS A 133 20.14 18.59 -24.79
C HIS A 133 19.74 19.24 -23.45
N PHE A 134 19.18 20.45 -23.48
CA PHE A 134 18.66 21.13 -22.29
C PHE A 134 17.50 20.36 -21.65
N HIS A 135 16.52 19.91 -22.43
CA HIS A 135 15.42 19.09 -21.92
C HIS A 135 15.92 17.77 -21.35
N HIS A 136 16.95 17.20 -21.96
CA HIS A 136 17.56 15.97 -21.50
C HIS A 136 18.22 16.19 -20.12
N GLN A 137 19.00 17.26 -19.94
CA GLN A 137 19.61 17.60 -18.65
C GLN A 137 18.59 17.90 -17.54
N VAL A 138 17.62 18.76 -17.83
CA VAL A 138 16.57 19.14 -16.85
C VAL A 138 15.68 17.94 -16.52
N GLY A 139 15.32 17.14 -17.54
CA GLY A 139 14.58 15.89 -17.36
C GLY A 139 15.32 14.89 -16.49
N GLY A 140 16.63 14.69 -16.73
CA GLY A 140 17.48 13.83 -15.90
C GLY A 140 17.52 14.28 -14.43
N PHE A 141 17.65 15.58 -14.17
CA PHE A 141 17.58 16.12 -12.81
C PHE A 141 16.24 15.82 -12.14
N PHE A 142 15.12 16.06 -12.83
CA PHE A 142 13.79 15.76 -12.28
C PHE A 142 13.58 14.28 -12.01
N ILE A 143 14.05 13.39 -12.90
CA ILE A 143 13.96 11.94 -12.70
C ILE A 143 14.70 11.56 -11.41
N LEU A 144 15.94 12.02 -11.22
CA LEU A 144 16.72 11.72 -10.01
C LEU A 144 16.09 12.29 -8.74
N ALA A 145 15.65 13.56 -8.78
CA ALA A 145 15.04 14.21 -7.62
C ALA A 145 13.72 13.55 -7.20
N ASN A 146 12.87 13.19 -8.18
CA ASN A 146 11.63 12.48 -7.91
C ASN A 146 11.89 11.05 -7.44
N PHE A 147 12.90 10.38 -8.00
CA PHE A 147 13.30 9.05 -7.58
C PHE A 147 13.80 9.02 -6.13
N GLN A 148 14.62 9.98 -5.72
CA GLN A 148 15.04 10.12 -4.33
C GLN A 148 13.84 10.26 -3.39
N ARG A 149 12.90 11.17 -3.70
CA ARG A 149 11.69 11.36 -2.90
C ARG A 149 10.80 10.10 -2.87
N PHE A 150 10.75 9.37 -3.96
CA PHE A 150 10.08 8.07 -4.03
C PHE A 150 10.73 7.07 -3.07
N LEU A 151 12.06 6.91 -3.09
CA LEU A 151 12.78 5.99 -2.20
C LEU A 151 12.61 6.35 -0.72
N GLU A 152 12.64 7.64 -0.36
CA GLU A 152 12.36 8.07 1.01
C GLU A 152 10.97 7.67 1.47
N THR A 153 9.98 7.82 0.58
CA THR A 153 8.58 7.45 0.86
C THR A 153 8.43 5.93 0.97
N ALA A 154 9.04 5.18 0.05
CA ALA A 154 9.07 3.72 0.07
C ALA A 154 9.72 3.19 1.35
N TYR A 155 10.85 3.75 1.76
CA TYR A 155 11.53 3.38 3.00
C TYR A 155 10.64 3.60 4.23
N ARG A 156 9.98 4.76 4.34
CA ARG A 156 9.04 5.05 5.44
C ARG A 156 7.88 4.05 5.43
N ALA A 157 7.30 3.78 4.26
CA ALA A 157 6.20 2.83 4.12
C ALA A 157 6.62 1.41 4.53
N LEU A 158 7.75 0.90 4.03
CA LEU A 158 8.29 -0.40 4.41
C LEU A 158 8.55 -0.50 5.92
N ARG A 159 9.07 0.56 6.55
CA ARG A 159 9.27 0.60 7.99
C ARG A 159 7.96 0.61 8.77
N HIS A 160 6.92 1.27 8.26
CA HIS A 160 5.58 1.16 8.84
C HIS A 160 5.04 -0.26 8.74
N LEU A 161 5.19 -0.93 7.60
CA LEU A 161 4.75 -2.32 7.42
C LEU A 161 5.48 -3.30 8.34
N ALA A 162 6.76 -3.07 8.62
CA ALA A 162 7.55 -3.90 9.55
C ALA A 162 7.14 -3.75 11.03
N ASN A 163 6.42 -2.68 11.36
CA ASN A 163 5.98 -2.37 12.73
C ASN A 163 4.48 -2.63 12.97
N LEU A 164 3.77 -3.19 11.98
CA LEU A 164 2.37 -3.63 12.08
C LEU A 164 2.29 -5.07 12.58
#